data_AF-M0QYC2-F1
#
_entry.id   AF-M0QYC2-F1
#
_cell.length_a   1.000
_cell.length_b   1.000
_cell.length_c   1.000
_cell.angle_alpha   90.00
_cell.angle_beta   90.00
_cell.angle_gamma   90.00
#
_symmetry.space_group_name_H-M   'P 1'
#
loop_
_entity.id
_entity.type
_entity.pdbx_description
1 polymer ?
#
loop_
_entity_poly.entity_id
_entity_poly.type
_entity_poly.pdbx_seq_one_letter_code
_entity_poly.pdbx_strand_id
1 'polypeptide(L)'
;MNKLRQSLRRRKPAYVPEASRPHQWQADEDAVRKGTCSFPVRYLGHVEVEESRGMHVCEDAVKKLKAMGRKSVKSVLWVSADGLRVVDDKTKDLLVDQTIEKVSFCAPDRNLDKAFSYICRDGTTRRWICHCFLALKDSGERLSHAVGCAFAACLERKQRREKECGVTAAFDASRTSFAREGSFRLSGGGRPAEREAPDKKKAEAAAAPTVAPGPAQPGHVSPTPATTSPGEKGE
;
A
#
# COMPACT_ATOMS: atom_id res chain seq x y z
N MET A 1 -51.74 15.04 -41.65
CA MET A 1 -51.27 14.43 -40.39
C MET A 1 -50.38 13.22 -40.69
N ASN A 2 -49.32 13.08 -39.88
CA ASN A 2 -48.54 11.86 -39.61
C ASN A 2 -47.60 11.29 -40.70
N LYS A 3 -46.36 10.90 -40.40
CA LYS A 3 -45.47 11.09 -39.24
C LYS A 3 -44.07 10.65 -39.70
N LEU A 4 -43.11 11.49 -39.41
CA LEU A 4 -41.67 11.37 -39.54
C LEU A 4 -41.15 9.96 -39.12
N ARG A 5 -40.92 9.06 -40.08
CA ARG A 5 -40.06 7.88 -39.87
C ARG A 5 -38.61 8.27 -40.14
N GLN A 6 -38.08 9.17 -39.31
CA GLN A 6 -36.65 9.41 -39.26
C GLN A 6 -35.97 8.19 -38.66
N SER A 7 -35.24 7.50 -39.54
CA SER A 7 -34.24 6.49 -39.27
C SER A 7 -33.36 6.86 -38.06
N LEU A 8 -33.67 6.30 -36.90
CA LEU A 8 -32.79 6.24 -35.74
C LEU A 8 -31.65 5.23 -36.02
N ARG A 9 -30.83 5.51 -37.03
CA ARG A 9 -29.46 5.00 -37.04
C ARG A 9 -28.77 5.73 -35.90
N ARG A 10 -28.74 5.11 -34.71
CA ARG A 10 -27.82 5.43 -33.61
C ARG A 10 -26.45 5.69 -34.25
N ARG A 11 -26.11 6.96 -34.47
CA ARG A 11 -24.76 7.36 -34.85
C ARG A 11 -23.89 6.85 -33.73
N LYS A 12 -22.98 5.91 -34.03
CA LYS A 12 -21.87 5.59 -33.15
C LYS A 12 -21.28 6.93 -32.70
N PRO A 13 -21.16 7.21 -31.39
CA PRO A 13 -20.54 8.45 -30.96
C PRO A 13 -19.16 8.53 -31.62
N ALA A 14 -18.84 9.70 -32.19
CA ALA A 14 -17.55 9.95 -32.80
C ALA A 14 -16.47 9.45 -31.85
N TYR A 15 -15.52 8.68 -32.36
CA TYR A 15 -14.37 8.21 -31.58
C TYR A 15 -13.57 9.45 -31.16
N VAL A 16 -13.84 9.93 -29.95
CA VAL A 16 -13.06 11.00 -29.31
C VAL A 16 -11.87 10.31 -28.68
N PRO A 17 -10.63 10.67 -29.04
CA PRO A 17 -9.43 10.12 -28.40
C PRO A 17 -9.55 10.25 -26.88
N GLU A 18 -9.21 9.19 -26.16
CA GLU A 18 -9.39 9.11 -24.72
C GLU A 18 -8.53 10.15 -23.97
N ALA A 19 -7.40 10.55 -24.57
CA ALA A 19 -6.56 11.67 -24.12
C ALA A 19 -7.22 13.06 -24.22
N SER A 20 -8.35 13.20 -24.93
CA SER A 20 -9.04 14.48 -25.13
C SER A 20 -10.05 14.81 -24.04
N ARG A 21 -10.12 14.05 -22.95
CA ARG A 21 -11.05 14.30 -21.83
C ARG A 21 -10.28 14.52 -20.52
N PRO A 22 -9.80 15.75 -20.24
CA PRO A 22 -9.18 16.09 -18.95
C PRO A 22 -10.03 15.68 -17.73
N HIS A 23 -11.35 15.78 -17.87
CA HIS A 23 -12.31 15.30 -16.87
C HIS A 23 -12.16 13.82 -16.50
N GLN A 24 -11.73 12.98 -17.44
CA GLN A 24 -11.55 11.55 -17.20
C GLN A 24 -10.34 11.28 -16.30
N TRP A 25 -9.25 12.02 -16.47
CA TRP A 25 -8.07 11.90 -15.61
C TRP A 25 -8.33 12.43 -14.20
N GLN A 26 -9.09 13.51 -14.08
CA GLN A 26 -9.53 14.03 -12.78
C GLN A 26 -10.44 13.01 -12.06
N ALA A 27 -11.38 12.40 -12.79
CA ALA A 27 -12.25 11.36 -12.25
C ALA A 27 -11.46 10.11 -11.82
N ASP A 28 -10.43 9.72 -12.59
CA ASP A 28 -9.54 8.62 -12.23
C ASP A 28 -8.75 8.94 -10.95
N GLU A 29 -8.21 10.16 -10.81
CA GLU A 29 -7.54 10.60 -9.59
C GLU A 29 -8.45 10.49 -8.35
N ASP A 30 -9.68 11.01 -8.46
CA ASP A 30 -10.68 10.92 -7.39
C ASP A 30 -11.04 9.47 -7.08
N ALA A 31 -11.18 8.63 -8.11
CA ALA A 31 -11.48 7.21 -7.95
C ALA A 31 -10.33 6.45 -7.28
N VAL A 32 -9.07 6.79 -7.59
CA VAL A 32 -7.88 6.20 -6.94
C VAL A 32 -7.86 6.57 -5.45
N ARG A 33 -8.17 7.83 -5.11
CA ARG A 33 -8.24 8.28 -3.72
C ARG A 33 -9.35 7.58 -2.94
N LYS A 34 -10.47 7.25 -3.61
CA LYS A 34 -11.61 6.50 -3.05
C LYS A 34 -11.43 4.98 -3.10
N GLY A 35 -10.40 4.47 -3.77
CA GLY A 35 -10.15 3.03 -3.95
C GLY A 35 -11.12 2.33 -4.93
N THR A 36 -11.79 3.08 -5.80
CA THR A 36 -12.78 2.56 -6.76
C THR A 36 -12.29 2.58 -8.21
N CYS A 37 -11.02 2.95 -8.45
CA CYS A 37 -10.44 3.00 -9.79
C CYS A 37 -10.11 1.58 -10.29
N SER A 38 -10.60 1.22 -11.47
CA SER A 38 -10.36 -0.09 -12.07
C SER A 38 -10.28 -0.05 -13.59
N PHE A 39 -9.43 -0.91 -14.15
CA PHE A 39 -9.17 -1.00 -15.58
C PHE A 39 -9.28 -2.45 -16.07
N PRO A 40 -10.04 -2.73 -17.14
CA PRO A 40 -10.06 -4.05 -17.76
C PRO A 40 -8.75 -4.27 -18.54
N VAL A 41 -7.98 -5.27 -18.11
CA VAL A 41 -6.65 -5.57 -18.64
C VAL A 41 -6.50 -7.04 -18.99
N ARG A 42 -5.38 -7.36 -19.63
CA ARG A 42 -4.89 -8.71 -19.83
C ARG A 42 -3.54 -8.79 -19.16
N TYR A 43 -3.46 -9.57 -18.08
CA TYR A 43 -2.23 -9.78 -17.34
C TYR A 43 -1.33 -10.75 -18.12
N LEU A 44 -0.14 -10.28 -18.50
CA LEU A 44 0.84 -11.08 -19.26
C LEU A 44 1.69 -11.96 -18.34
N GLY A 45 1.84 -11.54 -17.08
CA GLY A 45 2.70 -12.19 -16.09
C GLY A 45 3.71 -11.22 -15.50
N HIS A 46 4.75 -11.79 -14.92
CA HIS A 46 5.88 -11.05 -14.37
C HIS A 46 7.20 -11.67 -14.83
N VAL A 47 8.26 -10.87 -14.79
CA VAL A 47 9.63 -11.29 -15.08
C VAL A 47 10.59 -10.60 -14.14
N GLU A 48 11.68 -11.28 -13.80
CA GLU A 48 12.78 -10.69 -13.04
C GLU A 48 13.55 -9.69 -13.91
N VAL A 49 13.91 -8.56 -13.31
CA VAL A 49 14.70 -7.49 -13.94
C VAL A 49 15.87 -7.10 -13.06
N GLU A 50 16.91 -6.52 -13.65
CA GLU A 50 18.12 -6.11 -12.93
C GLU A 50 17.96 -4.71 -12.31
N GLU A 51 17.27 -3.83 -13.01
CA GLU A 51 17.10 -2.42 -12.61
C GLU A 51 15.73 -2.15 -11.98
N SER A 52 15.71 -1.25 -11.00
CA SER A 52 14.49 -0.84 -10.30
C SER A 52 13.64 0.17 -11.07
N ARG A 53 14.17 0.76 -12.15
CA ARG A 53 13.55 1.83 -12.93
C ARG A 53 14.10 1.84 -14.34
N GLY A 54 13.28 2.25 -15.31
CA GLY A 54 13.71 2.41 -16.70
C GLY A 54 12.62 1.99 -17.69
N MET A 55 12.31 2.86 -18.67
CA MET A 55 11.33 2.52 -19.70
C MET A 55 11.79 1.33 -20.55
N HIS A 56 13.07 1.28 -20.92
CA HIS A 56 13.64 0.18 -21.69
C HIS A 56 13.54 -1.17 -20.95
N VAL A 57 13.69 -1.17 -19.62
CA VAL A 57 13.53 -2.35 -18.75
C VAL A 57 12.10 -2.89 -18.84
N CYS A 58 11.10 -2.01 -18.78
CA CYS A 58 9.69 -2.36 -18.94
C CYS A 58 9.39 -2.89 -20.35
N GLU A 59 9.88 -2.22 -21.40
CA GLU A 59 9.69 -2.63 -22.80
C GLU A 59 10.27 -4.03 -23.06
N ASP A 60 11.47 -4.29 -22.55
CA ASP A 60 12.13 -5.58 -22.72
C ASP A 60 11.45 -6.69 -21.91
N ALA A 61 10.91 -6.38 -20.73
CA ALA A 61 10.07 -7.30 -19.97
C ALA A 61 8.81 -7.73 -20.74
N VAL A 62 8.11 -6.78 -21.38
CA VAL A 62 6.94 -7.05 -22.21
C VAL A 62 7.31 -7.93 -23.41
N LYS A 63 8.42 -7.61 -24.10
CA LYS A 63 8.92 -8.42 -25.23
C LYS A 63 9.25 -9.85 -24.79
N LYS A 64 9.97 -10.02 -23.67
CA LYS A 64 10.31 -11.34 -23.10
C LYS A 64 9.05 -12.15 -22.78
N LEU A 65 8.07 -11.57 -22.11
CA LEU A 65 6.82 -12.27 -21.78
C LEU A 65 6.01 -12.69 -23.01
N LYS A 66 5.99 -11.85 -24.06
CA LYS A 66 5.38 -12.19 -25.34
C LYS A 66 6.14 -13.31 -26.06
N ALA A 67 7.47 -13.26 -26.08
CA ALA A 67 8.32 -14.28 -26.71
C ALA A 67 8.21 -15.65 -26.00
N MET A 68 8.05 -15.66 -24.68
CA MET A 68 7.81 -16.88 -23.90
C MET A 68 6.45 -17.54 -24.22
N GLY A 69 5.55 -16.86 -24.94
CA GLY A 69 4.26 -17.43 -25.34
C GLY A 69 3.33 -17.78 -24.17
N ARG A 70 3.55 -17.19 -22.98
CA ARG A 70 2.72 -17.48 -21.80
C ARG A 70 1.28 -17.05 -22.07
N LYS A 71 0.33 -17.90 -21.69
CA LYS A 71 -1.10 -17.59 -21.78
C LYS A 71 -1.39 -16.39 -20.87
N SER A 72 -1.90 -15.35 -21.48
CA SER A 72 -2.28 -14.13 -20.78
C SER A 72 -3.70 -14.24 -20.23
N VAL A 73 -3.92 -13.66 -19.05
CA VAL A 73 -5.16 -13.83 -18.28
C VAL A 73 -5.98 -12.56 -18.36
N LYS A 74 -7.24 -12.65 -18.80
CA LYS A 74 -8.16 -11.51 -18.81
C LYS A 74 -8.53 -11.18 -17.37
N SER A 75 -8.23 -9.96 -16.94
CA SER A 75 -8.28 -9.55 -15.53
C SER A 75 -8.76 -8.11 -15.40
N VAL A 76 -9.03 -7.68 -14.17
CA VAL A 76 -9.29 -6.29 -13.81
C VAL A 76 -8.17 -5.82 -12.89
N LEU A 77 -7.50 -4.74 -13.27
CA LEU A 77 -6.50 -4.05 -12.44
C LEU A 77 -7.21 -2.96 -11.63
N TRP A 78 -7.21 -3.13 -10.32
CA TRP A 78 -7.69 -2.13 -9.36
C TRP A 78 -6.50 -1.30 -8.89
N VAL A 79 -6.68 0.02 -8.89
CA VAL A 79 -5.66 0.99 -8.51
C VAL A 79 -6.17 1.78 -7.32
N SER A 80 -5.41 1.74 -6.23
CA SER A 80 -5.70 2.47 -5.00
C SER A 80 -4.39 3.02 -4.43
N ALA A 81 -4.50 3.99 -3.53
CA ALA A 81 -3.30 4.53 -2.88
C ALA A 81 -2.61 3.50 -1.95
N ASP A 82 -3.29 2.43 -1.55
CA ASP A 82 -2.73 1.38 -0.70
C ASP A 82 -2.00 0.32 -1.54
N GLY A 83 -2.54 -0.02 -2.71
CA GLY A 83 -2.06 -1.12 -3.53
C GLY A 83 -2.65 -1.21 -4.94
N LEU A 84 -1.97 -2.02 -5.76
CA LEU A 84 -2.43 -2.50 -7.06
C LEU A 84 -2.92 -3.93 -6.89
N ARG A 85 -4.19 -4.19 -7.25
CA ARG A 85 -4.78 -5.53 -7.16
C ARG A 85 -5.21 -6.02 -8.53
N VAL A 86 -4.85 -7.25 -8.87
CA VAL A 86 -5.22 -7.87 -10.15
C VAL A 86 -6.17 -9.01 -9.86
N VAL A 87 -7.38 -8.93 -10.39
CA VAL A 87 -8.44 -9.94 -10.18
C VAL A 87 -8.78 -10.60 -11.50
N ASP A 88 -8.80 -11.93 -11.57
CA ASP A 88 -9.21 -12.66 -12.78
C ASP A 88 -10.67 -12.33 -13.13
N ASP A 89 -10.95 -12.06 -14.40
CA ASP A 89 -12.30 -11.73 -14.86
C ASP A 89 -13.26 -12.93 -14.76
N LYS A 90 -12.75 -14.16 -14.93
CA LYS A 90 -13.55 -15.39 -14.95
C LYS A 90 -13.73 -16.00 -13.57
N THR A 91 -12.64 -16.30 -12.87
CA THR A 91 -12.69 -17.00 -11.58
C THR A 91 -12.93 -16.05 -10.41
N LYS A 92 -12.69 -14.74 -10.61
CA LYS A 92 -12.69 -13.72 -9.56
C LYS A 92 -11.59 -13.92 -8.52
N ASP A 93 -10.56 -14.71 -8.83
CA ASP A 93 -9.41 -14.91 -7.96
C ASP A 93 -8.50 -13.68 -7.93
N LEU A 94 -7.92 -13.40 -6.77
CA LEU A 94 -6.89 -12.39 -6.60
C LEU A 94 -5.55 -12.94 -7.09
N LEU A 95 -5.09 -12.47 -8.24
CA LEU A 95 -3.85 -12.92 -8.88
C LEU A 95 -2.61 -12.21 -8.34
N VAL A 96 -2.74 -10.92 -8.05
CA VAL A 96 -1.65 -10.06 -7.57
C VAL A 96 -2.21 -9.09 -6.55
N ASP A 97 -1.54 -8.97 -5.40
CA ASP A 97 -1.78 -7.92 -4.40
C ASP A 97 -0.45 -7.22 -4.11
N GLN A 98 -0.28 -6.07 -4.73
CA GLN A 98 0.99 -5.34 -4.72
C GLN A 98 0.82 -4.05 -3.93
N THR A 99 1.47 -3.94 -2.78
CA THR A 99 1.51 -2.69 -2.01
C THR A 99 2.22 -1.60 -2.82
N ILE A 100 1.65 -0.38 -2.86
CA ILE A 100 2.22 0.75 -3.61
C ILE A 100 3.62 1.09 -3.14
N GLU A 101 3.91 1.00 -1.84
CA GLU A 101 5.23 1.30 -1.26
C GLU A 101 6.37 0.45 -1.84
N LYS A 102 6.05 -0.76 -2.32
CA LYS A 102 7.04 -1.67 -2.92
C LYS A 102 7.23 -1.43 -4.41
N VAL A 103 6.35 -0.68 -5.06
CA VAL A 103 6.47 -0.34 -6.47
C VAL A 103 7.49 0.79 -6.61
N SER A 104 8.52 0.60 -7.42
CA SER A 104 9.61 1.57 -7.59
C SER A 104 9.41 2.45 -8.83
N PHE A 105 8.77 1.91 -9.86
CA PHE A 105 8.60 2.60 -11.14
C PHE A 105 7.39 2.05 -11.90
N CYS A 106 6.70 2.91 -12.64
CA CYS A 106 5.67 2.50 -13.60
C CYS A 106 5.87 3.24 -14.92
N ALA A 107 5.61 2.56 -16.03
CA ALA A 107 5.72 3.18 -17.35
C ALA A 107 4.75 2.55 -18.36
N PRO A 108 4.21 3.37 -19.27
CA PRO A 108 3.65 2.88 -20.52
C PRO A 108 4.79 2.39 -21.44
N ASP A 109 4.43 1.58 -22.43
CA ASP A 109 5.35 1.14 -23.49
C ASP A 109 5.28 2.12 -24.68
N ARG A 110 6.44 2.50 -25.25
CA ARG A 110 6.49 3.45 -26.38
C ARG A 110 6.13 2.83 -27.72
N ASN A 111 6.23 1.51 -27.86
CA ASN A 111 5.94 0.77 -29.09
C ASN A 111 4.53 0.17 -29.07
N LEU A 112 3.91 0.04 -27.89
CA LEU A 112 2.62 -0.59 -27.68
C LEU A 112 1.72 0.32 -26.84
N ASP A 113 0.87 1.11 -27.50
CA ASP A 113 -0.03 2.10 -26.85
C ASP A 113 -0.90 1.55 -25.72
N LYS A 114 -1.16 0.24 -25.70
CA LYS A 114 -1.98 -0.44 -24.70
C LYS A 114 -1.17 -1.16 -23.62
N ALA A 115 0.14 -1.28 -23.79
CA ALA A 115 0.97 -1.98 -22.81
C ALA A 115 1.33 -1.04 -21.66
N PHE A 116 1.24 -1.58 -20.46
CA PHE A 116 1.56 -0.90 -19.22
C PHE A 116 2.32 -1.86 -18.33
N SER A 117 3.38 -1.38 -17.69
CA SER A 117 4.18 -2.18 -16.77
C SER A 117 4.57 -1.40 -15.53
N TYR A 118 4.81 -2.11 -14.44
CA TYR A 118 5.43 -1.56 -13.25
C TYR A 118 6.51 -2.49 -12.72
N ILE A 119 7.50 -1.90 -12.05
CA ILE A 119 8.58 -2.60 -11.38
C ILE A 119 8.34 -2.49 -9.88
N CYS A 120 8.44 -3.60 -9.18
CA CYS A 120 8.34 -3.67 -7.73
C CYS A 120 9.49 -4.48 -7.13
N ARG A 121 9.73 -4.23 -5.84
CA ARG A 121 10.66 -5.02 -5.05
C ARG A 121 9.93 -6.23 -4.47
N ASP A 122 10.39 -7.43 -4.84
CA ASP A 122 9.96 -8.63 -4.16
C ASP A 122 10.70 -8.75 -2.81
N GLY A 123 9.92 -8.75 -1.73
CA GLY A 123 10.44 -8.83 -0.37
C GLY A 123 11.03 -10.20 -0.02
N THR A 124 10.61 -11.26 -0.73
CA THR A 124 11.05 -12.63 -0.44
C THR A 124 12.40 -12.93 -1.10
N THR A 125 12.49 -12.70 -2.41
CA THR A 125 13.72 -12.99 -3.17
C THR A 125 14.74 -11.88 -3.13
N ARG A 126 14.36 -10.67 -2.67
CA ARG A 126 15.17 -9.45 -2.80
C ARG A 126 15.61 -9.25 -4.26
N ARG A 127 14.70 -9.46 -5.19
CA ARG A 127 14.89 -9.20 -6.63
C ARG A 127 13.88 -8.18 -7.13
N TRP A 128 14.19 -7.54 -8.25
CA TRP A 128 13.25 -6.63 -8.91
C TRP A 128 12.38 -7.43 -9.86
N ILE A 129 11.07 -7.22 -9.76
CA ILE A 129 10.09 -7.92 -10.57
C ILE A 129 9.32 -6.88 -11.38
N CYS A 130 9.24 -7.09 -12.68
CA CYS A 130 8.42 -6.29 -13.58
C CYS A 130 7.13 -7.04 -13.89
N HIS A 131 5.98 -6.43 -13.59
CA HIS A 131 4.66 -6.92 -13.95
C HIS A 131 4.17 -6.22 -15.21
N CYS A 132 3.69 -6.99 -16.18
CA CYS A 132 3.28 -6.46 -17.48
C CYS A 132 1.80 -6.73 -17.76
N PHE A 133 1.14 -5.71 -18.28
CA PHE A 133 -0.29 -5.70 -18.59
C PHE A 133 -0.52 -5.18 -20.01
N LEU A 134 -1.63 -5.62 -20.60
CA LEU A 134 -2.15 -5.04 -21.83
C LEU A 134 -3.58 -4.54 -21.56
N ALA A 135 -3.80 -3.24 -21.68
CA ALA A 135 -5.12 -2.63 -21.55
C ALA A 135 -6.06 -3.13 -22.65
N LEU A 136 -7.32 -3.39 -22.30
CA LEU A 136 -8.31 -3.89 -23.26
C LEU A 136 -9.03 -2.75 -23.97
N LYS A 137 -9.51 -1.77 -23.19
CA LYS A 137 -10.26 -0.63 -23.67
C LYS A 137 -9.38 0.62 -23.75
N ASP A 138 -8.61 0.86 -22.70
CA ASP A 138 -7.87 2.10 -22.47
C ASP A 138 -6.44 2.05 -23.04
N SER A 139 -5.70 3.15 -22.95
CA SER A 139 -4.26 3.21 -23.26
C SER A 139 -3.40 2.93 -22.02
N GLY A 140 -2.18 2.44 -22.24
CA GLY A 140 -1.19 2.23 -21.18
C GLY A 140 -0.81 3.54 -20.47
N GLU A 141 -0.86 4.68 -21.17
CA GLU A 141 -0.64 6.00 -20.59
C GLU A 141 -1.68 6.33 -19.51
N ARG A 142 -2.96 6.03 -19.76
CA ARG A 142 -4.04 6.27 -18.77
C ARG A 142 -3.84 5.42 -17.51
N LEU A 143 -3.45 4.16 -17.68
CA LEU A 143 -3.11 3.29 -16.55
C LEU A 143 -1.92 3.84 -15.76
N SER A 144 -0.87 4.29 -16.47
CA SER A 144 0.31 4.89 -15.85
C SER A 144 -0.02 6.15 -15.07
N HIS A 145 -0.95 6.99 -15.58
CA HIS A 145 -1.42 8.17 -14.86
C HIS A 145 -2.13 7.79 -13.56
N ALA A 146 -3.09 6.86 -13.61
CA ALA A 146 -3.81 6.42 -12.41
C ALA A 146 -2.87 5.83 -11.34
N VAL A 147 -1.88 5.04 -11.75
CA VAL A 147 -0.85 4.52 -10.84
C VAL A 147 0.04 5.65 -10.31
N GLY A 148 0.38 6.64 -11.14
CA GLY A 148 1.07 7.86 -10.72
C GLY A 148 0.29 8.64 -9.64
N CYS A 149 -1.03 8.77 -9.79
CA CYS A 149 -1.89 9.37 -8.77
C CYS A 149 -1.86 8.56 -7.46
N ALA A 150 -1.87 7.23 -7.54
CA ALA A 150 -1.76 6.36 -6.36
C ALA A 150 -0.43 6.57 -5.62
N PHE A 151 0.68 6.67 -6.37
CA PHE A 151 1.99 6.99 -5.82
C PHE A 151 2.01 8.34 -5.11
N ALA A 152 1.55 9.40 -5.77
CA ALA A 152 1.52 10.73 -5.19
C ALA A 152 0.69 10.74 -3.89
N ALA A 153 -0.48 10.12 -3.89
CA ALA A 153 -1.35 10.04 -2.72
C ALA A 153 -0.75 9.19 -1.58
N CYS A 154 0.01 8.14 -1.91
CA CYS A 154 0.72 7.32 -0.92
C CYS A 154 1.88 8.10 -0.29
N LEU A 155 2.70 8.76 -1.11
CA LEU A 155 3.84 9.55 -0.66
C LEU A 155 3.41 10.75 0.19
N GLU A 156 2.32 11.43 -0.19
CA GLU A 156 1.75 12.55 0.57
C GLU A 156 1.34 12.09 1.98
N ARG A 157 0.61 10.97 2.10
CA ARG A 157 0.20 10.40 3.40
C ARG A 157 1.42 10.02 4.25
N LYS A 158 2.44 9.43 3.64
CA LYS A 158 3.66 9.05 4.34
C LYS A 158 4.42 10.27 4.88
N GLN A 159 4.65 11.28 4.05
CA GLN A 159 5.33 12.52 4.47
C GLN A 159 4.55 13.25 5.54
N ARG A 160 3.21 13.30 5.43
CA ARG A 160 2.36 13.88 6.47
C ARG A 160 2.50 13.13 7.80
N ARG A 161 2.49 11.80 7.75
CA ARG A 161 2.69 10.96 8.94
C ARG A 161 4.09 11.15 9.54
N GLU A 162 5.13 11.27 8.73
CA GLU A 162 6.50 11.54 9.21
C GLU A 162 6.61 12.90 9.88
N LYS A 163 5.97 13.94 9.33
CA LYS A 163 5.91 15.28 9.93
C LYS A 163 5.09 15.31 11.23
N GLU A 164 3.99 14.57 11.30
CA GLU A 164 3.10 14.50 12.47
C GLU A 164 3.63 13.55 13.56
N CYS A 165 4.43 12.53 13.21
CA CYS A 165 5.07 11.58 14.14
C CYS A 165 6.44 12.06 14.66
N GLY A 166 6.78 13.35 14.49
CA GLY A 166 7.99 13.98 15.02
C GLY A 166 8.04 13.98 16.54
N VAL A 167 8.32 12.80 17.11
CA VAL A 167 8.65 12.61 18.51
C VAL A 167 10.13 12.91 18.65
N THR A 168 10.45 14.03 19.27
CA THR A 168 11.83 14.37 19.63
C THR A 168 12.05 14.03 21.10
N ALA A 169 12.92 13.07 21.38
CA ALA A 169 13.43 12.87 22.73
C ALA A 169 14.57 13.87 22.94
N ALA A 170 14.33 14.91 23.75
CA ALA A 170 15.36 15.85 24.15
C ALA A 170 15.87 15.47 25.53
N PHE A 171 17.19 15.50 25.72
CA PHE A 171 17.78 15.32 27.05
C PHE A 171 17.58 16.60 27.86
N ASP A 172 16.80 16.52 28.93
CA ASP A 172 16.64 17.60 29.89
C ASP A 172 17.76 17.50 30.93
N ALA A 173 18.75 18.39 30.79
CA ALA A 173 19.90 18.46 31.71
C ALA A 173 19.52 18.88 33.13
N SER A 174 18.38 19.58 33.31
CA SER A 174 17.91 20.01 34.63
C SER A 174 17.27 18.88 35.44
N ARG A 175 16.72 17.87 34.74
CA ARG A 175 16.07 16.70 35.34
C ARG A 175 16.86 15.41 35.16
N THR A 176 18.05 15.48 34.56
CA THR A 176 18.89 14.32 34.18
C THR A 176 18.07 13.20 33.50
N SER A 177 17.12 13.59 32.66
CA SER A 177 16.15 12.65 32.08
C SER A 177 15.87 12.98 30.62
N PHE A 178 15.61 11.97 29.80
CA PHE A 178 15.12 12.18 28.44
C PHE A 178 13.64 12.53 28.48
N ALA A 179 13.32 13.79 28.20
CA ALA A 179 11.95 14.25 28.01
C ALA A 179 11.55 14.00 26.55
N ARG A 180 10.50 13.20 26.36
CA ARG A 180 9.91 12.96 25.05
C ARG A 180 8.94 14.11 24.76
N GLU A 181 9.39 15.11 24.02
CA GLU A 181 8.50 16.16 23.50
C GLU A 181 8.01 15.78 22.11
N GLY A 182 6.68 15.71 21.99
CA GLY A 182 6.00 15.27 20.79
C GLY A 182 4.70 14.58 21.16
N SER A 183 3.61 15.05 20.57
CA SER A 183 2.28 14.50 20.80
C SER A 183 2.20 13.13 20.13
N PHE A 184 2.36 12.05 20.90
CA PHE A 184 1.69 10.81 20.54
C PHE A 184 0.21 11.12 20.74
N ARG A 185 -0.47 11.59 19.69
CA ARG A 185 -1.93 11.71 19.72
C ARG A 185 -2.46 10.29 19.88
N LEU A 186 -2.70 9.89 21.12
CA LEU A 186 -3.72 8.91 21.43
C LEU A 186 -5.00 9.48 20.85
N SER A 187 -5.47 8.87 19.77
CA SER A 187 -6.83 9.06 19.28
C SER A 187 -7.77 8.49 20.35
N GLY A 188 -8.07 9.30 21.36
CA GLY A 188 -8.87 8.94 22.52
C GLY A 188 -9.36 10.23 23.17
N GLY A 189 -10.56 10.66 22.78
CA GLY A 189 -11.15 11.90 23.21
C GLY A 189 -11.31 11.99 24.73
N GLY A 190 -10.87 13.12 25.28
CA GLY A 190 -11.14 13.52 26.66
C GLY A 190 -10.65 14.96 26.85
N ARG A 191 -11.59 15.91 26.93
CA ARG A 191 -11.30 17.32 27.23
C ARG A 191 -10.56 17.38 28.59
N PRO A 192 -9.48 18.16 28.74
CA PRO A 192 -8.94 18.42 30.07
C PRO A 192 -9.89 19.38 30.78
N ALA A 193 -10.51 18.88 31.85
CA ALA A 193 -11.15 19.72 32.84
C ALA A 193 -10.06 20.46 33.63
N GLU A 194 -10.17 21.78 33.63
CA GLU A 194 -9.43 22.71 34.48
C GLU A 194 -9.59 22.27 35.94
N ARG A 195 -8.47 22.02 36.64
CA ARG A 195 -8.46 21.86 38.10
C ARG A 195 -7.33 22.66 38.70
N GLU A 196 -7.76 23.70 39.42
CA GLU A 196 -7.01 24.54 40.33
C GLU A 196 -6.21 23.72 41.37
N ALA A 197 -5.08 24.29 41.78
CA ALA A 197 -4.21 23.78 42.83
C ALA A 197 -4.82 23.98 44.23
N PRO A 198 -4.52 23.11 45.23
CA PRO A 198 -4.69 23.47 46.62
C PRO A 198 -3.36 23.54 47.40
N ASP A 199 -3.35 24.56 48.26
CA ASP A 199 -2.33 25.01 49.21
C ASP A 199 -2.15 24.06 50.42
N LYS A 200 -0.99 24.12 51.07
CA LYS A 200 -0.59 23.28 52.23
C LYS A 200 -0.93 23.94 53.58
N LYS A 201 -1.60 23.23 54.50
CA LYS A 201 -1.26 23.25 55.96
C LYS A 201 -1.85 22.07 56.76
N LYS A 202 -1.36 21.92 57.99
CA LYS A 202 -0.97 20.72 58.77
C LYS A 202 -1.87 20.44 60.00
N ALA A 203 -1.82 19.17 60.48
CA ALA A 203 -2.10 18.62 61.85
C ALA A 203 -3.55 18.11 62.12
N GLU A 204 -3.87 17.03 62.85
CA GLU A 204 -3.16 16.11 63.77
C GLU A 204 -3.99 14.81 64.08
N ALA A 205 -3.27 13.68 64.29
CA ALA A 205 -3.42 12.45 65.13
C ALA A 205 -4.70 11.57 65.38
N ALA A 206 -4.35 10.28 65.62
CA ALA A 206 -5.00 9.17 66.38
C ALA A 206 -6.00 8.26 65.60
N ALA A 207 -6.01 6.92 65.67
CA ALA A 207 -5.32 5.88 66.45
C ALA A 207 -5.38 4.51 65.69
N ALA A 208 -4.50 3.57 66.04
CA ALA A 208 -4.46 2.17 65.55
C ALA A 208 -5.43 1.24 66.33
N PRO A 209 -5.67 -0.03 65.91
CA PRO A 209 -4.72 -1.11 66.19
C PRO A 209 -4.56 -2.23 65.11
N THR A 210 -3.36 -2.80 65.18
CA THR A 210 -2.78 -4.14 64.89
C THR A 210 -3.70 -5.37 64.66
N VAL A 211 -3.32 -6.29 63.74
CA VAL A 211 -3.06 -7.76 63.91
C VAL A 211 -2.37 -8.33 62.64
N ALA A 212 -1.39 -9.23 62.82
CA ALA A 212 -0.51 -9.89 61.81
C ALA A 212 -0.97 -11.36 61.49
N PRO A 213 -0.15 -12.33 61.03
CA PRO A 213 0.72 -12.48 59.83
C PRO A 213 0.56 -13.83 59.03
N GLY A 214 1.15 -13.91 57.82
CA GLY A 214 1.81 -15.12 57.25
C GLY A 214 1.03 -16.02 56.23
N PRO A 215 1.67 -17.02 55.59
CA PRO A 215 2.86 -16.96 54.70
C PRO A 215 2.74 -17.85 53.42
N ALA A 216 3.76 -17.81 52.53
CA ALA A 216 4.35 -18.93 51.73
C ALA A 216 4.66 -18.62 50.24
N GLN A 217 5.96 -18.65 49.90
CA GLN A 217 6.51 -19.01 48.56
C GLN A 217 6.71 -20.56 48.51
N PRO A 218 7.44 -21.20 47.55
CA PRO A 218 7.98 -20.80 46.23
C PRO A 218 7.74 -21.86 45.11
N GLY A 219 8.15 -21.57 43.86
CA GLY A 219 8.17 -22.57 42.79
C GLY A 219 8.99 -22.17 41.57
N HIS A 220 10.31 -22.41 41.64
CA HIS A 220 11.28 -22.40 40.54
C HIS A 220 11.13 -23.69 39.72
N VAL A 221 11.15 -23.63 38.38
CA VAL A 221 11.72 -24.70 37.53
C VAL A 221 12.12 -24.14 36.15
N SER A 222 13.41 -24.25 35.84
CA SER A 222 13.92 -24.39 34.46
C SER A 222 14.06 -25.89 34.16
N PRO A 223 14.07 -26.30 32.88
CA PRO A 223 15.32 -26.86 32.36
C PRO A 223 15.58 -26.61 30.84
N THR A 224 16.86 -26.52 30.50
CA THR A 224 17.48 -26.92 29.22
C THR A 224 18.35 -28.16 29.50
N PRO A 225 19.08 -28.78 28.55
CA PRO A 225 18.99 -28.90 27.08
C PRO A 225 19.05 -30.39 26.61
N ALA A 226 18.97 -30.67 25.30
CA ALA A 226 19.80 -31.71 24.65
C ALA A 226 19.70 -31.72 23.11
N THR A 227 20.89 -31.68 22.50
CA THR A 227 21.35 -32.01 21.15
C THR A 227 21.02 -33.44 20.70
N THR A 228 20.80 -33.67 19.38
CA THR A 228 21.44 -34.76 18.57
C THR A 228 21.05 -34.66 17.06
N SER A 229 22.06 -34.39 16.21
CA SER A 229 22.25 -34.97 14.86
C SER A 229 22.85 -36.40 15.04
N PRO A 230 23.06 -37.31 14.04
CA PRO A 230 23.37 -37.10 12.61
C PRO A 230 22.79 -38.15 11.61
N GLY A 231 23.16 -38.05 10.33
CA GLY A 231 22.95 -39.13 9.36
C GLY A 231 23.32 -38.80 7.91
N GLU A 232 24.60 -38.98 7.58
CA GLU A 232 25.19 -38.95 6.23
C GLU A 232 25.23 -40.38 5.65
N LYS A 233 25.12 -40.50 4.30
CA LYS A 233 25.56 -41.56 3.34
C LYS A 233 24.53 -41.60 2.19
N GLY A 234 24.87 -41.55 0.90
CA GLY A 234 26.12 -41.90 0.23
C GLY A 234 25.83 -43.07 -0.71
N GLU A 235 25.57 -42.78 -1.99
CA GLU A 235 25.89 -43.58 -3.19
C GLU A 235 25.89 -42.65 -4.41
#